data_AF-A0A645H6P4-F1
#
_entry.id   AF-A0A645H6P4-F1
#
_cell.length_a   1.000
_cell.length_b   1.000
_cell.length_c   1.000
_cell.angle_alpha   90.00
_cell.angle_beta   90.00
_cell.angle_gamma   90.00
#
_symmetry.space_group_name_H-M   'P 1'
#
loop_
_entity.id
_entity.type
_entity.pdbx_description
1 polymer ?
#
loop_
_entity_poly.entity_id
_entity_poly.type
_entity_poly.pdbx_seq_one_letter_code
_entity_poly.pdbx_strand_id
1 'polypeptide(L)'
;MAVNTLIPGFGQAFVAIALFFFAFTTLLAYYYYAETNVAYLFKGSKNHKTYFLITKIALLGMTFFGAVRTADLAWAMGDIGVGAMAWLNIIAIILLTKVGVGTLKDYEKQKKEGKDPIYEPETLGVKNADTWKAIAARYKKKVS
;
A
#
# COMPACT_ATOMS: atom_id res chain seq x y z
N MET A 1 -28.83 0.37 13.77
CA MET A 1 -30.13 0.86 14.28
C MET A 1 -30.09 2.37 14.59
N ALA A 2 -29.65 3.20 13.63
CA ALA A 2 -29.67 4.67 13.75
C ALA A 2 -30.18 5.35 12.46
N VAL A 3 -29.87 4.79 11.29
CA VAL A 3 -30.37 5.30 9.99
C VAL A 3 -31.87 5.02 9.80
N ASN A 4 -32.41 3.91 10.33
CA ASN A 4 -33.84 3.59 10.25
C ASN A 4 -34.71 4.55 11.09
N THR A 5 -34.11 5.24 12.06
CA THR A 5 -34.76 6.25 12.89
C THR A 5 -34.91 7.59 12.17
N LEU A 6 -34.12 7.84 11.12
CA LEU A 6 -34.12 9.08 10.33
C LEU A 6 -35.00 8.98 9.08
N ILE A 7 -35.05 7.81 8.41
CA ILE A 7 -35.94 7.54 7.27
C ILE A 7 -36.49 6.10 7.38
N PRO A 8 -37.70 5.92 7.94
CA PRO A 8 -38.31 4.61 8.14
C PRO A 8 -38.43 3.84 6.82
N GLY A 9 -37.95 2.59 6.78
CA GLY A 9 -38.10 1.68 5.63
C GLY A 9 -37.02 1.81 4.54
N PHE A 10 -36.37 2.97 4.39
CA PHE A 10 -35.30 3.16 3.39
C PHE A 10 -33.88 2.99 3.97
N GLY A 11 -33.69 3.24 5.27
CA GLY A 11 -32.37 3.25 5.89
C GLY A 11 -31.63 1.92 5.83
N GLN A 12 -32.32 0.78 5.93
CA GLN A 12 -31.70 -0.54 5.87
C GLN A 12 -31.20 -0.90 4.47
N ALA A 13 -32.01 -0.64 3.44
CA ALA A 13 -31.63 -0.88 2.04
C ALA A 13 -30.48 0.03 1.61
N PHE A 14 -30.52 1.31 1.99
CA PHE A 14 -29.45 2.26 1.72
C PHE A 14 -28.11 1.82 2.33
N VAL A 15 -28.11 1.45 3.61
CA VAL A 15 -26.89 0.98 4.30
C VAL A 15 -26.35 -0.29 3.66
N ALA A 16 -27.21 -1.23 3.26
CA ALA A 16 -26.78 -2.45 2.58
C ALA A 16 -26.08 -2.14 1.23
N ILE A 17 -26.64 -1.24 0.42
CA ILE A 17 -26.05 -0.84 -0.86
C ILE A 17 -24.72 -0.10 -0.64
N ALA A 18 -24.67 0.83 0.32
CA ALA A 18 -23.45 1.57 0.65
C ALA A 18 -22.33 0.62 1.14
N LEU A 19 -22.66 -0.31 2.03
CA LEU A 19 -21.71 -1.32 2.52
C LEU A 19 -21.23 -2.25 1.40
N PHE A 20 -22.11 -2.61 0.46
CA PHE A 20 -21.73 -3.40 -0.71
C PHE A 20 -20.68 -2.68 -1.55
N PHE A 21 -20.91 -1.43 -1.94
CA PHE A 21 -19.93 -0.66 -2.71
C PHE A 21 -18.64 -0.39 -1.94
N PHE A 22 -18.73 -0.14 -0.63
CA PHE A 22 -17.57 0.04 0.22
C PHE A 22 -16.71 -1.23 0.31
N ALA A 23 -17.33 -2.38 0.58
CA ALA A 23 -16.64 -3.67 0.63
C ALA A 23 -16.06 -4.05 -0.75
N PHE A 24 -16.81 -3.79 -1.83
CA PHE A 24 -16.36 -4.08 -3.19
C PHE A 24 -15.12 -3.27 -3.58
N THR A 25 -15.13 -1.96 -3.37
CA THR A 25 -13.97 -1.10 -3.67
C THR A 25 -12.77 -1.47 -2.79
N THR A 26 -13.02 -1.81 -1.53
CA THR A 26 -11.98 -2.29 -0.60
C THR A 26 -11.34 -3.59 -1.10
N LEU A 27 -12.14 -4.59 -1.52
CA LEU A 27 -11.62 -5.85 -2.08
C LEU A 27 -10.80 -5.63 -3.36
N LEU A 28 -11.23 -4.73 -4.24
CA LEU A 28 -10.47 -4.38 -5.44
C LEU A 28 -9.11 -3.75 -5.10
N ALA A 29 -9.07 -2.84 -4.11
CA ALA A 29 -7.82 -2.25 -3.66
C ALA A 29 -6.86 -3.31 -3.09
N TYR A 30 -7.36 -4.22 -2.24
CA TYR A 30 -6.56 -5.32 -1.71
C TYR A 30 -6.05 -6.27 -2.80
N TYR A 31 -6.88 -6.57 -3.81
CA TYR A 31 -6.44 -7.36 -4.97
C TYR A 31 -5.31 -6.65 -5.72
N TYR A 32 -5.45 -5.35 -5.98
CA TYR A 32 -4.42 -4.57 -6.66
C TYR A 32 -3.10 -4.54 -5.87
N TYR A 33 -3.16 -4.38 -4.54
CA TYR A 33 -1.98 -4.45 -3.68
C TYR A 33 -1.32 -5.83 -3.71
N ALA A 34 -2.12 -6.90 -3.64
CA ALA A 34 -1.61 -8.27 -3.73
C ALA A 34 -0.95 -8.55 -5.08
N GLU A 35 -1.58 -8.15 -6.19
CA GLU A 35 -1.03 -8.32 -7.53
C GLU A 35 0.30 -7.56 -7.70
N THR A 36 0.36 -6.31 -7.21
CA THR A 36 1.59 -5.50 -7.25
C THR A 36 2.71 -6.13 -6.43
N ASN A 37 2.41 -6.62 -5.22
CA ASN A 37 3.39 -7.30 -4.37
C ASN A 37 3.90 -8.60 -5.02
N VAL A 38 3.01 -9.39 -5.60
CA VAL A 38 3.37 -10.63 -6.32
C VAL A 38 4.18 -10.32 -7.57
N ALA A 39 3.83 -9.27 -8.31
CA ALA A 39 4.60 -8.82 -9.47
C ALA A 39 6.03 -8.42 -9.09
N TYR A 40 6.19 -7.76 -7.93
CA TYR A 40 7.49 -7.37 -7.41
C TYR A 40 8.31 -8.58 -6.95
N LEU A 41 7.72 -9.49 -6.17
CA LEU A 41 8.40 -10.67 -5.65
C LEU A 41 8.84 -11.66 -6.74
N PHE A 42 8.01 -11.86 -7.76
CA PHE A 42 8.27 -12.80 -8.86
C PHE A 42 8.76 -12.10 -10.14
N LYS A 43 9.34 -10.90 -10.00
CA LYS A 43 9.89 -10.15 -11.13
C LYS A 43 10.94 -10.98 -11.86
N GLY A 44 10.72 -11.22 -13.16
CA GLY A 44 11.60 -12.03 -14.02
C GLY A 44 11.23 -13.50 -14.15
N SER A 45 10.20 -13.98 -13.46
CA SER A 45 9.68 -15.34 -13.68
C SER A 45 8.89 -15.44 -15.00
N LYS A 46 9.16 -16.49 -15.79
CA LYS A 46 8.41 -16.80 -17.01
C LYS A 46 6.93 -17.12 -16.75
N ASN A 47 6.58 -17.46 -15.51
CA ASN A 47 5.23 -17.90 -15.10
C ASN A 47 4.40 -16.82 -14.40
N HIS A 48 4.68 -15.54 -14.67
CA HIS A 48 3.97 -14.39 -14.11
C HIS A 48 2.43 -14.52 -14.14
N LYS A 49 1.88 -14.98 -15.28
CA LYS A 49 0.42 -15.20 -15.45
C LYS A 49 -0.15 -16.21 -14.46
N THR A 50 0.63 -17.25 -14.11
CA THR A 50 0.23 -18.28 -13.15
C THR A 50 0.16 -17.71 -11.74
N TYR A 51 1.14 -16.91 -11.32
CA TYR A 51 1.11 -16.28 -10.00
C TYR A 51 -0.05 -15.31 -9.82
N PHE A 52 -0.41 -14.59 -10.88
CA PHE A 52 -1.56 -13.69 -10.88
C PHE A 52 -2.88 -14.46 -10.79
N LEU A 53 -3.00 -15.56 -11.54
CA LEU A 53 -4.16 -16.45 -11.45
C LEU A 53 -4.31 -17.03 -10.04
N ILE A 54 -3.20 -17.51 -9.45
CA ILE A 54 -3.19 -18.03 -8.07
C ILE A 54 -3.65 -16.94 -7.10
N THR A 55 -3.12 -15.72 -7.22
CA THR A 55 -3.48 -14.58 -6.35
C THR A 55 -4.97 -14.27 -6.44
N LYS A 56 -5.53 -14.25 -7.65
CA LYS A 56 -6.96 -14.04 -7.89
C LYS A 56 -7.81 -15.15 -7.28
N ILE A 57 -7.46 -16.41 -7.49
CA ILE A 57 -8.18 -17.56 -6.94
C ILE A 57 -8.11 -17.54 -5.40
N ALA A 58 -6.94 -17.27 -4.83
CA ALA A 58 -6.75 -17.20 -3.39
C ALA A 58 -7.59 -16.08 -2.75
N LEU A 59 -7.63 -14.89 -3.36
CA LEU A 59 -8.43 -13.77 -2.86
C LEU A 59 -9.93 -14.06 -2.94
N LEU A 60 -10.41 -14.62 -4.05
CA LEU A 60 -11.81 -15.05 -4.19
C LEU A 60 -12.16 -16.13 -3.17
N GLY A 61 -11.29 -17.12 -2.98
CA GLY A 61 -11.46 -18.18 -1.99
C GLY A 61 -11.53 -17.64 -0.56
N MET A 62 -10.62 -16.74 -0.19
CA MET A 62 -10.62 -16.08 1.12
C MET A 62 -11.84 -15.17 1.34
N THR A 63 -12.30 -14.49 0.29
CA THR A 63 -13.50 -13.64 0.35
C THR A 63 -14.75 -14.49 0.59
N PHE A 64 -14.89 -15.60 -0.15
CA PHE A 64 -15.97 -16.56 0.05
C PHE A 64 -15.89 -17.20 1.43
N PHE A 65 -14.70 -17.61 1.86
CA PHE A 65 -14.47 -18.15 3.20
C PHE A 65 -14.89 -17.14 4.29
N GLY A 66 -14.50 -15.88 4.16
CA GLY A 66 -14.89 -14.81 5.08
C GLY A 66 -16.40 -14.57 5.14
N ALA A 67 -17.11 -14.76 4.02
CA ALA A 67 -18.57 -14.62 3.98
C ALA A 67 -19.34 -15.75 4.69
N VAL A 68 -18.72 -16.93 4.82
CA VAL A 68 -19.36 -18.12 5.43
C VAL A 68 -18.97 -18.30 6.90
N ARG A 69 -17.89 -17.64 7.37
CA ARG A 69 -17.41 -17.75 8.75
C ARG A 69 -18.05 -16.74 9.69
N THR A 70 -17.93 -16.99 10.98
CA THR A 70 -18.41 -16.08 12.03
C THR A 70 -17.58 -14.79 12.02
N ALA A 71 -18.23 -13.68 12.37
CA ALA A 71 -17.57 -12.38 12.47
C ALA A 71 -16.35 -12.45 13.40
N ASP A 72 -16.45 -13.13 14.54
CA ASP A 72 -15.36 -13.24 15.52
C ASP A 72 -14.11 -13.91 14.95
N LEU A 73 -14.27 -14.95 14.13
CA LEU A 73 -13.13 -15.60 13.48
C LEU A 73 -12.49 -14.67 12.44
N ALA A 74 -13.31 -13.95 11.69
CA ALA A 74 -12.83 -12.98 10.70
C ALA A 74 -12.04 -11.84 11.37
N TRP A 75 -12.53 -11.32 12.50
CA TRP A 75 -11.84 -10.32 13.31
C TRP A 75 -10.52 -10.85 13.87
N ALA A 76 -10.52 -12.05 14.46
CA ALA A 76 -9.30 -12.65 15.01
C ALA A 76 -8.22 -12.88 13.94
N MET A 77 -8.60 -13.36 12.74
CA MET A 77 -7.68 -13.50 11.62
C MET A 77 -7.17 -12.14 11.12
N GLY A 78 -8.05 -11.12 11.09
CA GLY A 78 -7.71 -9.76 10.73
C GLY A 78 -6.69 -9.14 11.68
N ASP A 79 -6.89 -9.28 12.99
CA ASP A 79 -6.01 -8.73 14.01
C ASP A 79 -4.60 -9.32 13.93
N ILE A 80 -4.48 -10.62 13.70
CA ILE A 80 -3.18 -11.28 13.49
C ILE A 80 -2.49 -10.73 12.23
N GLY A 81 -3.24 -10.61 11.13
CA GLY A 81 -2.71 -10.10 9.87
C GLY A 81 -2.22 -8.65 9.96
N VAL A 82 -3.05 -7.77 10.52
CA VAL A 82 -2.72 -6.35 10.72
C VAL A 82 -1.58 -6.19 11.74
N GLY A 83 -1.58 -6.98 12.82
CA GLY A 83 -0.50 -6.98 13.81
C GLY A 83 0.84 -7.39 13.21
N ALA A 84 0.87 -8.46 12.41
CA ALA A 84 2.08 -8.89 11.71
C ALA A 84 2.58 -7.83 10.72
N MET A 85 1.68 -7.21 9.95
CA MET A 85 2.01 -6.12 9.03
C MET A 85 2.59 -4.91 9.77
N ALA A 86 1.98 -4.54 10.90
CA ALA A 86 2.44 -3.42 11.72
C ALA A 86 3.87 -3.65 12.23
N TRP A 87 4.17 -4.83 12.76
CA TRP A 87 5.52 -5.15 13.24
C TRP A 87 6.58 -5.10 12.14
N LEU A 88 6.30 -5.68 10.96
CA LEU A 88 7.21 -5.63 9.82
C LEU A 88 7.48 -4.18 9.39
N ASN A 89 6.44 -3.36 9.30
CA ASN A 89 6.57 -1.95 8.91
C ASN A 89 7.33 -1.12 9.95
N ILE A 90 7.09 -1.33 11.24
CA ILE A 90 7.81 -0.63 12.31
C ILE A 90 9.30 -0.96 12.25
N ILE A 91 9.66 -2.24 12.12
CA ILE A 91 11.07 -2.65 12.00
C ILE A 91 11.71 -2.02 10.76
N ALA A 92 11.02 -2.04 9.62
CA ALA A 92 11.51 -1.40 8.39
C ALA A 92 11.73 0.11 8.57
N ILE A 93 10.79 0.82 9.22
CA ILE A 93 10.91 2.25 9.51
C ILE A 93 12.12 2.51 10.41
N ILE A 94 12.33 1.72 11.47
CA ILE A 94 13.48 1.88 12.37
C ILE A 94 14.79 1.73 11.61
N LEU A 95 14.91 0.70 10.76
CA LEU A 95 16.11 0.48 9.94
C LEU A 95 16.33 1.62 8.92
N LEU A 96 15.25 2.17 8.35
CA LEU A 96 15.30 3.26 7.38
C LEU A 96 15.39 4.65 8.02
N THR A 97 15.23 4.78 9.34
CA THR A 97 15.13 6.07 10.03
C THR A 97 16.35 6.96 9.73
N LYS A 98 17.56 6.39 9.77
CA LYS A 98 18.79 7.14 9.48
C LYS A 98 18.79 7.75 8.08
N VAL A 99 18.40 6.96 7.08
CA VAL A 99 18.32 7.40 5.68
C VAL A 99 17.18 8.41 5.51
N GLY A 100 15.99 8.10 6.02
CA GLY A 100 14.81 8.97 5.90
C GLY A 100 15.00 10.35 6.54
N VAL A 101 15.56 10.41 7.75
CA VAL A 101 15.90 11.68 8.41
C VAL A 101 17.03 12.41 7.66
N GLY A 102 18.01 11.68 7.12
CA GLY A 102 19.05 12.24 6.27
C GLY A 102 18.48 12.91 5.02
N THR A 103 17.56 12.24 4.32
CA THR A 103 16.84 12.76 3.15
C THR A 103 16.04 14.01 3.49
N LEU A 104 15.34 14.00 4.62
CA LEU A 104 14.56 15.16 5.06
C LEU A 104 15.46 16.37 5.34
N LYS A 105 16.57 16.17 6.05
CA LYS A 105 17.53 17.25 6.36
C LYS A 105 18.16 17.83 5.10
N ASP A 106 18.52 16.97 4.14
CA ASP A 106 19.06 17.40 2.85
C ASP A 106 18.04 18.23 2.07
N TYR A 107 16.79 17.75 1.99
CA TYR A 107 15.68 18.49 1.39
C TYR A 107 15.47 19.86 2.05
N GLU A 108 15.41 19.92 3.37
CA GLU A 108 15.25 21.18 4.11
C GLU A 108 16.41 22.15 3.90
N LYS A 109 17.64 21.63 3.82
CA LYS A 109 18.82 22.45 3.51
C LYS A 109 18.72 23.08 2.14
N GLN A 110 18.42 22.28 1.10
CA GLN A 110 18.27 22.78 -0.27
C GLN A 110 17.15 23.82 -0.38
N LYS A 111 16.02 23.57 0.30
CA LYS A 111 14.89 24.51 0.33
C LYS A 111 15.24 25.83 1.04
N LYS A 112 16.01 25.79 2.13
CA LYS A 112 16.50 26.99 2.84
C LYS A 112 17.48 27.81 1.99
N GLU A 113 18.25 27.14 1.14
CA GLU A 113 19.15 27.79 0.17
C GLU A 113 18.41 28.38 -1.05
N GLY A 114 17.07 28.29 -1.09
CA GLY A 114 16.26 28.80 -2.21
C GLY A 114 16.37 27.97 -3.50
N LYS A 115 16.92 26.76 -3.42
CA LYS A 115 17.08 25.86 -4.57
C LYS A 115 15.83 25.00 -4.74
N ASP A 116 15.59 24.55 -5.98
CA ASP A 116 14.64 23.46 -6.23
C ASP A 116 15.27 22.14 -5.74
N PRO A 117 14.72 21.47 -4.71
CA PRO A 117 15.40 20.35 -4.06
C PRO A 117 15.53 19.12 -4.98
N ILE A 118 16.75 18.65 -5.17
CA ILE A 118 17.07 17.44 -5.95
C ILE A 118 17.58 16.36 -5.00
N TYR A 119 16.89 15.21 -4.97
CA TYR A 119 17.29 14.07 -4.17
C TYR A 119 18.47 13.31 -4.80
N GLU A 120 19.57 13.21 -4.08
CA GLU A 120 20.77 12.46 -4.50
C GLU A 120 21.02 11.27 -3.55
N PRO A 121 20.66 10.04 -3.95
CA PRO A 121 20.70 8.88 -3.04
C PRO A 121 22.10 8.52 -2.52
N GLU A 122 23.15 8.82 -3.29
CA GLU A 122 24.53 8.45 -2.97
C GLU A 122 25.09 9.26 -1.79
N THR A 123 24.65 10.51 -1.61
CA THR A 123 25.10 11.36 -0.50
C THR A 123 24.67 10.81 0.87
N LEU A 124 23.64 9.94 0.87
CA LEU A 124 23.08 9.30 2.06
C LEU A 124 23.43 7.80 2.14
N GLY A 125 24.29 7.30 1.26
CA GLY A 125 24.75 5.91 1.24
C GLY A 125 23.70 4.91 0.72
N VAL A 126 22.66 5.38 0.01
CA VAL A 126 21.61 4.52 -0.56
C VAL A 126 22.11 3.87 -1.85
N LYS A 127 22.24 2.54 -1.83
CA LYS A 127 22.64 1.73 -3.00
C LYS A 127 21.42 1.33 -3.86
N ASN A 128 21.65 0.95 -5.11
CA ASN A 128 20.62 0.48 -6.06
C ASN A 128 19.49 1.48 -6.35
N ALA A 129 19.82 2.79 -6.38
CA ALA A 129 18.87 3.87 -6.59
C ALA A 129 18.91 4.43 -8.04
N ASP A 130 19.06 3.57 -9.04
CA ASP A 130 19.30 3.98 -10.44
C ASP A 130 18.17 4.85 -11.02
N THR A 131 16.92 4.56 -10.66
CA THR A 131 15.76 5.38 -11.03
C THR A 131 15.91 6.82 -10.53
N TRP A 132 16.32 6.99 -9.28
CA TRP A 132 16.51 8.32 -8.69
C TRP A 132 17.71 9.05 -9.30
N LYS A 133 18.79 8.34 -9.65
CA LYS A 133 19.91 8.93 -10.41
C LYS A 133 19.45 9.47 -11.76
N ALA A 134 18.65 8.70 -12.50
CA ALA A 134 18.11 9.12 -13.78
C ALA A 134 17.17 10.33 -13.66
N ILE A 135 16.36 10.38 -12.60
CA ILE A 135 15.49 11.53 -12.30
C ILE A 135 16.34 12.77 -11.98
N ALA A 136 17.30 12.66 -11.06
CA ALA A 136 18.17 13.76 -10.67
C ALA A 136 18.95 14.33 -11.88
N ALA A 137 19.49 13.46 -12.74
CA ALA A 137 20.18 13.88 -13.97
C ALA A 137 19.27 14.65 -14.93
N ARG A 138 18.01 14.21 -15.09
CA ARG A 138 17.01 14.92 -15.93
C ARG A 138 16.66 16.30 -15.38
N TYR A 139 16.52 16.44 -14.06
CA TYR A 139 16.21 17.72 -13.43
C TYR A 139 17.39 18.70 -13.54
N LYS A 140 18.62 18.24 -13.27
CA LYS A 140 19.83 19.07 -13.43
C LYS A 140 19.97 19.63 -14.84
N LYS A 141 19.68 18.83 -15.87
CA LYS A 141 19.71 19.26 -17.28
C LYS A 141 18.63 20.30 -17.65
N LYS A 142 17.52 20.38 -16.91
CA LYS A 142 16.47 21.37 -17.13
C LYS A 142 16.75 22.72 -16.46
N VAL A 143 17.57 22.72 -15.41
CA VAL A 143 17.86 23.90 -14.56
C VAL A 143 19.19 24.57 -14.95
N SER A 144 20.06 23.90 -15.71
CA SER A 144 21.27 24.47 -16.35
C SER A 144 20.95 25.20 -17.64
#